data_AF-A0A535K5N2-F1
#
_entry.id   AF-A0A535K5N2-F1
#
_cell.length_a   1.000
_cell.length_b   1.000
_cell.length_c   1.000
_cell.angle_alpha   90.00
_cell.angle_beta   90.00
_cell.angle_gamma   90.00
#
_symmetry.space_group_name_H-M   'P 1'
#
loop_
_entity.id
_entity.type
_entity.pdbx_description
1 polymer ?
#
loop_
_entity_poly.entity_id
_entity_poly.type
_entity_poly.pdbx_seq_one_letter_code
_entity_poly.pdbx_strand_id
1 'polypeptide(L)'
;MDEIIVHEYASEITDADGHAYNARAMGRQRRGRTVWEGWLEFSPLGGRGIVRRSAVETTQPNREALAYWASGLEPVYLEGALERAITSRSERRARSK
;
A
#
# COMPACT_ATOMS: atom_id res chain seq x y z
N MET A 1 -15.28 -5.90 -8.38
CA MET A 1 -15.15 -4.76 -7.46
C MET A 1 -13.83 -4.12 -7.81
N ASP A 2 -13.86 -2.88 -8.27
CA ASP A 2 -12.68 -2.23 -8.81
C ASP A 2 -11.79 -1.72 -7.67
N GLU A 3 -10.49 -1.88 -7.82
CA GLU A 3 -9.49 -1.25 -6.95
C GLU A 3 -9.33 0.20 -7.41
N ILE A 4 -9.40 1.14 -6.48
CA ILE A 4 -9.27 2.57 -6.78
C ILE A 4 -8.11 3.17 -5.99
N ILE A 5 -7.51 4.21 -6.56
CA ILE A 5 -6.60 5.08 -5.81
C ILE A 5 -7.47 5.96 -4.91
N VAL A 6 -7.18 5.93 -3.61
CA VAL A 6 -7.84 6.74 -2.59
C VAL A 6 -7.01 7.99 -2.30
N HIS A 7 -5.68 7.84 -2.26
CA HIS A 7 -4.76 8.94 -1.99
C HIS A 7 -3.39 8.67 -2.65
N GLU A 8 -2.75 9.70 -3.16
CA GLU A 8 -1.36 9.64 -3.64
C GLU A 8 -0.49 10.49 -2.72
N TYR A 9 0.60 9.91 -2.23
CA TYR A 9 1.53 10.63 -1.37
C TYR A 9 2.57 11.36 -2.24
N ALA A 10 2.81 12.63 -1.95
CA ALA A 10 3.78 13.44 -2.68
C ALA A 10 5.24 13.11 -2.34
N SER A 11 5.47 12.54 -1.15
CA SER A 11 6.81 12.21 -0.68
C SER A 11 7.27 10.87 -1.24
N GLU A 12 8.50 10.84 -1.74
CA GLU A 12 9.18 9.62 -2.14
C GLU A 12 9.54 8.82 -0.88
N ILE A 13 9.31 7.50 -0.93
CA ILE A 13 9.63 6.58 0.15
C ILE A 13 10.79 5.71 -0.30
N THR A 14 11.78 5.51 0.56
CA THR A 14 12.96 4.68 0.25
C THR A 14 12.96 3.40 1.08
N ASP A 15 13.41 2.30 0.48
CA ASP A 15 13.74 1.09 1.24
C ASP A 15 15.17 1.14 1.81
N ALA A 16 15.51 0.17 2.66
CA ALA A 16 16.83 0.07 3.29
C ALA A 16 18.02 0.01 2.30
N ASP A 17 17.78 -0.42 1.05
CA ASP A 17 18.79 -0.49 -0.02
C ASP A 17 18.87 0.82 -0.83
N GLY A 18 18.03 1.82 -0.51
CA GLY A 18 17.98 3.13 -1.16
C GLY A 18 17.13 3.18 -2.43
N HIS A 19 16.31 2.15 -2.71
CA HIS A 19 15.38 2.23 -3.84
C HIS A 19 14.20 3.13 -3.50
N ALA A 20 13.92 4.10 -4.37
CA ALA A 20 12.80 5.03 -4.19
C ALA A 20 11.50 4.48 -4.79
N TYR A 21 10.38 4.81 -4.13
CA TYR A 21 9.03 4.41 -4.52
C TYR A 21 8.04 5.57 -4.38
N ASN A 22 7.07 5.62 -5.29
CA ASN A 22 5.84 6.39 -5.11
C ASN A 22 4.84 5.56 -4.31
N ALA A 23 4.35 6.11 -3.20
CA ALA A 23 3.34 5.48 -2.36
C ALA A 23 1.92 5.92 -2.76
N ARG A 24 0.98 4.97 -2.74
CA ARG A 24 -0.46 5.20 -2.96
C ARG A 24 -1.27 4.42 -1.94
N ALA A 25 -2.30 5.05 -1.39
CA ALA A 25 -3.35 4.35 -0.68
C ALA A 25 -4.38 3.84 -1.67
N MET A 26 -4.61 2.54 -1.67
CA MET A 26 -5.56 1.85 -2.52
C MET A 26 -6.78 1.44 -1.71
N GLY A 27 -7.92 1.36 -2.39
CA GLY A 27 -9.17 0.95 -1.78
C GLY A 27 -9.98 0.02 -2.65
N ARG A 28 -10.70 -0.92 -2.03
CA ARG A 28 -11.78 -1.65 -2.70
C ARG A 28 -12.92 -1.94 -1.74
N GLN A 29 -14.14 -1.96 -2.26
CA GLN A 29 -15.29 -2.44 -1.51
C GLN A 29 -15.33 -3.98 -1.53
N ARG A 30 -15.54 -4.61 -0.37
CA ARG A 30 -15.69 -6.07 -0.29
C ARG A 30 -16.98 -6.51 -0.95
N ARG A 31 -16.92 -7.55 -1.79
CA ARG A 31 -18.09 -8.12 -2.46
C ARG A 31 -19.13 -8.56 -1.42
N GLY A 32 -20.37 -8.11 -1.59
CA GLY A 32 -21.48 -8.46 -0.69
C GLY A 32 -21.42 -7.80 0.70
N ARG A 33 -20.56 -6.81 0.90
CA ARG A 33 -20.50 -6.01 2.14
C ARG A 33 -20.46 -4.51 1.84
N THR A 34 -20.86 -3.71 2.82
CA THR A 34 -20.82 -2.24 2.73
C THR A 34 -19.45 -1.65 3.05
N VAL A 35 -18.52 -2.47 3.58
CA VAL A 35 -17.19 -2.02 4.03
C VAL A 35 -16.16 -1.96 2.91
N TRP A 36 -15.20 -1.07 3.10
CA TRP A 36 -14.05 -0.79 2.25
C TRP A 36 -12.77 -1.28 2.90
N GLU A 37 -11.91 -1.95 2.14
CA GLU A 37 -10.55 -2.30 2.56
C GLU A 37 -9.57 -1.26 2.04
N GLY A 38 -8.58 -0.91 2.88
CA GLY A 38 -7.44 -0.07 2.52
C GLY A 38 -6.13 -0.84 2.58
N TRP A 39 -5.25 -0.62 1.61
CA TRP A 39 -3.86 -1.07 1.64
C TRP A 39 -2.96 -0.05 0.95
N LEU A 40 -1.65 -0.23 1.09
CA LEU A 40 -0.64 0.62 0.46
C LEU A 40 -0.02 -0.08 -0.75
N GLU A 41 0.18 0.68 -1.81
CA GLU A 41 0.90 0.28 -3.01
C GLU A 41 2.13 1.16 -3.19
N PHE A 42 3.27 0.54 -3.49
CA PHE A 42 4.56 1.20 -3.70
C PHE A 42 5.08 0.87 -5.09
N SER A 43 5.09 1.87 -5.96
CA SER A 43 5.57 1.74 -7.34
C SER A 43 7.01 2.25 -7.43
N PRO A 44 7.97 1.46 -7.96
CA PRO A 44 9.36 1.89 -8.09
C PRO A 44 9.49 3.18 -8.91
N LEU A 45 10.27 4.13 -8.41
CA LEU A 45 10.62 5.34 -9.14
C LEU A 45 11.48 4.96 -10.35
N GLY A 46 11.10 5.40 -11.56
CA GLY A 46 11.75 4.99 -12.81
C GLY A 46 11.04 3.84 -13.57
N GLY A 47 9.90 3.36 -13.06
CA GLY A 47 8.97 2.49 -13.81
C GLY A 47 9.49 1.08 -14.10
N ARG A 48 10.70 0.74 -13.65
CA ARG A 48 11.28 -0.59 -13.73
C ARG A 48 11.26 -1.22 -12.35
N GLY A 49 10.72 -2.42 -12.25
CA GLY A 49 10.66 -3.16 -10.99
C GLY A 49 9.26 -3.65 -10.67
N ILE A 50 9.11 -4.19 -9.47
CA ILE A 50 7.88 -4.88 -9.06
C ILE A 50 7.17 -4.02 -8.04
N VAL A 51 5.94 -3.63 -8.36
CA VAL A 51 5.03 -2.96 -7.45
C VAL A 51 4.89 -3.77 -6.16
N ARG A 52 5.12 -3.14 -5.03
CA ARG A 52 4.93 -3.75 -3.70
C ARG A 52 3.57 -3.37 -3.17
N ARG A 53 2.88 -4.33 -2.56
CA ARG A 53 1.60 -4.12 -1.90
C ARG A 53 1.70 -4.60 -0.48
N SER A 54 1.22 -3.79 0.46
CA SER A 54 1.05 -4.22 1.84
C SER A 54 -0.11 -5.21 1.95
N ALA A 55 -0.29 -5.77 3.15
CA ALA A 55 -1.56 -6.41 3.48
C ALA A 55 -2.68 -5.36 3.61
N VAL A 56 -3.91 -5.80 3.85
CA VAL A 56 -4.99 -4.87 4.22
C VAL A 56 -4.62 -4.20 5.54
N GLU A 57 -4.41 -2.88 5.50
CA GLU A 57 -4.02 -2.05 6.64
C GLU A 57 -5.23 -1.58 7.44
N THR A 58 -6.39 -1.44 6.78
CA THR A 58 -7.61 -0.97 7.44
C THR A 58 -8.88 -1.48 6.78
N THR A 59 -9.99 -1.48 7.54
CA THR A 59 -11.35 -1.66 7.03
C THR A 59 -12.20 -0.48 7.48
N GLN A 60 -12.87 0.18 6.54
CA GLN A 60 -13.60 1.43 6.74
C GLN A 60 -15.06 1.28 6.31
N PRO A 61 -16.00 2.02 6.93
CA PRO A 61 -17.42 1.89 6.60
C PRO A 61 -17.78 2.43 5.21
N ASN A 62 -16.98 3.34 4.66
CA ASN A 62 -17.18 3.93 3.34
C ASN A 62 -15.85 4.48 2.78
N ARG A 63 -15.90 4.99 1.53
CA ARG A 63 -14.74 5.55 0.83
C ARG A 63 -14.19 6.83 1.47
N GLU A 64 -15.05 7.67 2.04
CA GLU A 64 -14.64 8.94 2.67
C GLU A 64 -13.81 8.70 3.93
N ALA A 65 -14.27 7.78 4.79
CA ALA A 65 -13.51 7.35 5.96
C ALA A 65 -12.16 6.72 5.57
N LEU A 66 -12.11 6.00 4.44
CA LEU A 66 -10.86 5.47 3.91
C LEU A 66 -9.92 6.57 3.39
N ALA A 67 -10.45 7.62 2.76
CA ALA A 67 -9.65 8.77 2.34
C ALA A 67 -9.11 9.56 3.55
N TYR A 68 -9.93 9.72 4.59
CA TYR A 68 -9.50 10.35 5.84
C TYR A 68 -8.36 9.57 6.49
N TRP A 69 -8.49 8.25 6.65
CA TRP A 69 -7.41 7.38 7.12
C TRP A 69 -6.14 7.57 6.29
N ALA A 70 -6.25 7.54 4.96
CA ALA A 70 -5.10 7.67 4.07
C ALA A 70 -4.38 9.02 4.24
N SER A 71 -5.14 10.12 4.36
CA SER A 71 -4.58 11.46 4.56
C SER A 71 -3.84 11.64 5.90
N GLY A 72 -4.13 10.80 6.89
CA GLY A 72 -3.50 10.83 8.20
C GLY A 72 -2.21 10.01 8.31
N LEU A 73 -1.78 9.32 7.25
CA LEU A 73 -0.56 8.52 7.30
C LEU A 73 0.69 9.40 7.13
N GLU A 74 1.61 9.27 8.06
CA GLU A 74 2.91 9.96 8.02
C GLU A 74 3.96 9.16 7.24
N PRO A 75 5.00 9.82 6.70
CA PRO A 75 6.07 9.16 5.94
C PRO A 75 6.69 7.94 6.65
N VAL A 76 6.94 8.03 7.95
CA VAL A 76 7.51 6.93 8.76
C VAL A 76 6.63 5.67 8.75
N TYR A 77 5.30 5.84 8.68
CA TYR A 77 4.38 4.70 8.56
C TYR A 77 4.52 4.03 7.19
N LEU A 78 4.65 4.84 6.14
CA LEU A 78 4.80 4.36 4.76
C LEU A 78 6.11 3.59 4.57
N GLU A 79 7.22 4.09 5.12
CA GLU A 79 8.52 3.40 5.16
C GLU A 79 8.40 2.04 5.84
N GLY A 80 7.83 2.00 7.05
CA GLY A 80 7.63 0.74 7.77
C GLY A 80 6.71 -0.24 7.05
N ALA A 81 5.69 0.25 6.33
CA ALA A 81 4.81 -0.59 5.53
C ALA A 81 5.49 -1.14 4.26
N LEU A 82 6.36 -0.35 3.63
CA LEU A 82 7.18 -0.79 2.50
C LEU A 82 8.10 -1.94 2.91
N GLU A 83 8.80 -1.81 4.03
CA GLU A 83 9.67 -2.86 4.57
C GLU A 83 8.90 -4.17 4.78
N ARG A 84 7.74 -4.13 5.44
CA ARG A 84 6.87 -5.33 5.59
C ARG A 84 6.43 -5.93 4.25
N ALA A 85 6.13 -5.09 3.26
CA ALA A 85 5.73 -5.55 1.92
C ALA A 85 6.90 -6.22 1.17
N ILE A 86 8.13 -5.77 1.39
CA ILE A 86 9.35 -6.38 0.85
C ILE A 86 9.60 -7.73 1.52
N THR A 87 9.63 -7.78 2.86
CA THR A 87 9.90 -9.00 3.64
C THR A 87 8.89 -10.11 3.34
N SER A 88 7.59 -9.81 3.42
CA SER A 88 6.52 -10.80 3.18
C SER A 88 6.55 -11.40 1.76
N ARG A 89 7.06 -10.65 0.78
CA ARG A 89 7.25 -11.15 -0.59
C ARG A 89 8.45 -12.07 -0.69
N SER A 90 9.55 -11.73 -0.02
CA SER A 90 10.75 -12.57 0.04
C SER A 90 10.44 -13.91 0.68
N GLU A 91 9.69 -13.93 1.79
CA GLU A 91 9.26 -15.16 2.48
C GLU A 91 8.35 -16.03 1.59
N ARG A 92 7.38 -15.44 0.89
CA ARG A 92 6.53 -16.18 -0.07
C ARG A 92 7.33 -16.80 -1.20
N ARG A 93 8.37 -16.12 -1.71
CA ARG A 93 9.27 -16.67 -2.73
C ARG A 93 10.11 -17.83 -2.21
N ALA A 94 10.59 -17.75 -0.97
CA ALA A 94 11.38 -18.81 -0.34
C ALA A 94 10.54 -20.08 -0.12
N ARG A 95 9.28 -19.94 0.29
CA ARG A 95 8.35 -21.07 0.53
C ARG A 95 7.89 -21.79 -0.74
N SER A 96 8.00 -21.16 -1.90
CA SER A 96 7.53 -21.70 -3.17
C SER A 96 8.63 -22.45 -3.96
N LYS A 97 9.82 -22.61 -3.36
CA LYS A 97 10.94 -23.42 -3.85
C LYS A 97 11.07 -24.67 -2.99
#